data_AF-A0ABD7D3L3-F1
#
_entry.id   AF-A0ABD7D3L3-F1
#
_cell.length_a   1.000
_cell.length_b   1.000
_cell.length_c   1.000
_cell.angle_alpha   90.00
_cell.angle_beta   90.00
_cell.angle_gamma   90.00
#
_symmetry.space_group_name_H-M   'P 1'
#
loop_
_entity.id
_entity.type
_entity.pdbx_description
1 polymer ?
#
loop_
_entity_poly.entity_id
_entity_poly.type
_entity_poly.pdbx_seq_one_letter_code
_entity_poly.pdbx_strand_id
1 'polypeptide(L)'
;MPPSKTSYVCLPCRASYKQPYEPAVRHEPHAPRRARVCPRCAGALIHVGSAFAAPPRRDRAAWRTLSVLLNAGVRFHKSCCGGPGYRPRTLFEVRERMTYAERAGMPYAKALTLPEVP
;
A
#
# COMPACT_ATOMS: atom_id res chain seq x y z
N MET A 1 -24.49 -9.52 -1.49
CA MET A 1 -23.31 -8.95 -2.19
C MET A 1 -22.07 -9.63 -1.64
N PRO A 2 -21.27 -10.35 -2.44
CA PRO A 2 -20.05 -10.97 -1.93
C PRO A 2 -19.11 -9.90 -1.38
N PRO A 3 -18.33 -10.20 -0.32
CA PRO A 3 -17.39 -9.22 0.22
C PRO A 3 -16.40 -8.81 -0.85
N SER A 4 -16.18 -7.50 -0.99
CA SER A 4 -15.20 -6.98 -1.94
C SER A 4 -13.82 -7.55 -1.56
N LYS A 5 -13.15 -8.15 -2.54
CA LYS A 5 -11.78 -8.63 -2.33
C LYS A 5 -10.84 -7.42 -2.32
N THR A 6 -9.95 -7.40 -1.35
CA THR A 6 -8.84 -6.44 -1.28
C THR A 6 -7.51 -7.21 -1.34
N SER A 7 -6.42 -6.49 -1.60
CA SER A 7 -5.10 -7.06 -1.63
C SER A 7 -4.39 -6.86 -0.29
N TYR A 8 -3.65 -7.89 0.11
CA TYR A 8 -2.79 -7.92 1.27
C TYR A 8 -1.38 -8.34 0.84
N VAL A 9 -0.35 -7.74 1.41
CA VAL A 9 1.03 -7.92 0.97
C VAL A 9 1.92 -8.41 2.10
N CYS A 10 2.76 -9.40 1.80
CA CYS A 10 3.92 -9.77 2.60
C CYS A 10 5.19 -9.21 1.94
N LEU A 11 5.82 -8.22 2.57
CA LEU A 11 7.03 -7.58 2.05
C LEU A 11 8.24 -8.54 2.04
N PRO A 12 8.55 -9.31 3.11
CA PRO A 12 9.65 -10.28 3.09
C PRO A 12 9.48 -11.34 2.00
N CYS A 13 8.26 -11.88 1.85
CA CYS A 13 7.98 -12.90 0.85
C CYS A 13 7.78 -12.35 -0.56
N ARG A 14 7.68 -11.02 -0.74
CA ARG A 14 7.37 -10.36 -2.02
C ARG A 14 6.16 -11.00 -2.70
N ALA A 15 5.08 -11.11 -1.94
CA ALA A 15 3.85 -11.79 -2.35
C ALA A 15 2.62 -10.97 -2.01
N SER A 16 1.60 -11.08 -2.86
CA SER A 16 0.28 -10.50 -2.67
C SER A 16 -0.77 -11.59 -2.59
N TYR A 17 -1.74 -11.41 -1.70
CA TYR A 17 -2.84 -12.32 -1.46
C TYR A 17 -4.15 -11.55 -1.56
N LYS A 18 -5.08 -12.01 -2.40
CA LYS A 18 -6.43 -11.44 -2.46
C LYS A 18 -7.31 -12.12 -1.41
N GLN A 19 -7.83 -11.34 -0.48
CA GLN A 19 -8.67 -11.84 0.61
C GLN A 19 -9.92 -10.95 0.74
N PRO A 20 -11.03 -11.49 1.30
CA PRO A 20 -12.19 -10.67 1.63
C PRO A 20 -11.78 -9.51 2.54
N TYR A 21 -12.32 -8.32 2.27
CA TYR A 21 -12.25 -7.24 3.22
C TYR A 21 -13.27 -7.48 4.34
N GLU A 22 -12.80 -7.64 5.57
CA GLU A 22 -13.66 -7.72 6.75
C GLU A 22 -13.84 -6.30 7.29
N PRO A 23 -15.01 -5.65 7.09
CA PRO A 23 -15.30 -4.38 7.75
C PRO A 23 -15.31 -4.56 9.27
N ALA A 24 -14.99 -3.51 10.02
CA ALA A 24 -15.24 -3.52 11.46
C ALA A 24 -16.73 -3.81 11.68
N VAL A 25 -17.03 -4.72 12.61
CA VAL A 25 -18.42 -5.11 12.90
C VAL A 25 -19.13 -3.86 13.42
N ARG A 26 -20.34 -3.58 12.93
CA ARG A 26 -21.06 -2.32 13.25
C ARG A 26 -21.29 -2.11 14.75
N HIS A 27 -21.31 -3.17 15.53
CA HIS A 27 -21.49 -3.17 16.98
C HIS A 27 -20.16 -3.07 17.77
N GLU A 28 -19.01 -3.26 17.12
CA GLU A 28 -17.68 -3.08 17.72
C GLU A 28 -16.73 -2.40 16.72
N PRO A 29 -16.95 -1.11 16.41
CA PRO A 29 -16.09 -0.35 15.51
C PRO A 29 -14.64 -0.25 15.98
N HIS A 30 -14.37 -0.56 17.26
CA HIS A 30 -13.04 -0.58 17.88
C HIS A 30 -12.44 -1.98 18.02
N ALA A 31 -13.15 -3.06 17.64
CA ALA A 31 -12.57 -4.40 17.69
C ALA A 31 -11.36 -4.47 16.75
N PRO A 32 -10.20 -4.97 17.22
CA PRO A 32 -9.02 -5.09 16.39
C PRO A 32 -9.32 -6.05 15.25
N ARG A 33 -9.09 -5.60 14.02
CA ARG A 33 -9.12 -6.49 12.85
C ARG A 33 -8.19 -7.67 13.10
N ARG A 34 -8.67 -8.89 12.86
CA ARG A 34 -7.83 -10.09 12.94
C ARG A 34 -6.57 -9.88 12.11
N ALA A 35 -5.42 -9.97 12.78
CA ALA A 35 -4.13 -9.88 12.12
C ALA A 35 -4.02 -11.02 11.10
N ARG A 36 -3.89 -10.67 9.82
CA ARG A 36 -3.74 -11.66 8.74
C ARG A 36 -2.26 -12.04 8.65
N VAL A 37 -1.97 -13.33 8.55
CA VAL A 37 -0.60 -13.86 8.47
C VAL A 37 -0.28 -14.41 7.09
N CYS A 38 0.97 -14.29 6.69
CA CYS A 38 1.46 -14.81 5.42
C CYS A 38 1.52 -16.34 5.49
N PRO A 39 0.90 -17.07 4.54
CA PRO A 39 0.92 -18.54 4.55
C PRO A 39 2.30 -19.13 4.28
N ARG A 40 3.29 -18.33 3.86
CA ARG A 40 4.66 -18.79 3.59
C ARG A 40 5.61 -18.60 4.76
N CYS A 41 5.48 -17.50 5.50
CA CYS A 41 6.46 -17.14 6.54
C CYS A 41 5.83 -16.74 7.88
N ALA A 42 4.51 -16.90 8.04
CA ALA A 42 3.72 -16.50 9.20
C ALA A 42 3.78 -14.99 9.59
N GLY A 43 4.54 -14.17 8.86
CA GLY A 43 4.66 -12.74 9.10
C GLY A 43 3.37 -11.96 8.81
N ALA A 44 3.25 -10.77 9.40
CA ALA A 44 2.07 -9.92 9.24
C ALA A 44 1.84 -9.51 7.76
N LEU A 45 0.59 -9.58 7.32
CA LEU A 45 0.16 -9.08 6.04
C LEU A 45 -0.35 -7.65 6.14
N ILE A 46 0.17 -6.78 5.28
CA ILE A 46 -0.22 -5.38 5.21
C ILE A 46 -1.41 -5.25 4.26
N HIS A 47 -2.52 -4.66 4.72
CA HIS A 47 -3.62 -4.29 3.84
C HIS A 47 -3.18 -3.16 2.89
N VAL A 48 -3.25 -3.39 1.57
CA VAL A 48 -2.77 -2.42 0.57
C VAL A 48 -3.88 -1.78 -0.28
N GLY A 49 -5.05 -2.41 -0.36
CA GLY A 49 -6.22 -1.86 -1.05
C GLY A 49 -6.61 -2.62 -2.33
N SER A 50 -7.81 -2.31 -2.82
CA SER A 50 -8.48 -3.04 -3.91
C SER A 50 -7.96 -2.70 -5.31
N ALA A 51 -7.27 -1.57 -5.47
CA ALA A 51 -6.67 -1.14 -6.74
C ALA A 51 -5.21 -1.58 -6.91
N PHE A 52 -4.67 -2.33 -5.95
CA PHE A 52 -3.27 -2.74 -5.96
C PHE A 52 -2.98 -3.78 -7.06
N ALA A 53 -1.96 -3.49 -7.88
CA ALA A 53 -1.34 -4.43 -8.80
C ALA A 53 0.04 -4.83 -8.25
N ALA A 54 0.24 -6.12 -8.00
CA ALA A 54 1.47 -6.62 -7.41
C ALA A 54 2.62 -6.57 -8.43
N PRO A 55 3.81 -6.04 -8.05
CA PRO A 55 5.00 -6.16 -8.88
C PRO A 55 5.41 -7.62 -9.08
N PRO A 56 6.15 -7.95 -10.16
CA PRO A 56 6.77 -9.26 -10.30
C PRO A 56 7.62 -9.60 -9.07
N ARG A 57 7.51 -10.82 -8.53
CA ARG A 57 8.22 -11.25 -7.32
C ARG A 57 9.74 -10.98 -7.38
N ARG A 58 10.35 -11.14 -8.56
CA ARG A 58 11.79 -10.95 -8.78
C ARG A 58 12.24 -9.48 -8.81
N ASP A 59 11.32 -8.54 -9.01
CA ASP A 59 11.62 -7.11 -9.13
C ASP A 59 11.89 -6.48 -7.75
N ARG A 60 13.12 -6.65 -7.27
CA ARG A 60 13.53 -6.14 -5.94
C ARG A 60 13.36 -4.63 -5.81
N ALA A 61 13.54 -3.89 -6.90
CA ALA A 61 13.43 -2.43 -6.89
C ALA A 61 11.97 -2.01 -6.67
N ALA A 62 11.03 -2.56 -7.43
CA ALA A 62 9.60 -2.26 -7.26
C ALA A 62 9.09 -2.69 -5.88
N TRP A 63 9.54 -3.84 -5.36
CA TRP A 63 9.19 -4.27 -4.01
C TRP A 63 9.76 -3.33 -2.94
N ARG A 64 10.96 -2.77 -3.14
CA ARG A 64 11.54 -1.78 -2.22
C ARG A 64 10.80 -0.44 -2.28
N THR A 65 10.43 0.03 -3.47
CA THR A 65 9.55 1.20 -3.67
C THR A 65 8.24 1.00 -2.90
N LEU A 66 7.59 -0.16 -3.08
CA LEU A 66 6.35 -0.47 -2.38
C LEU A 66 6.53 -0.45 -0.86
N SER A 67 7.62 -1.01 -0.32
CA SER A 67 7.90 -0.94 1.12
C SER A 67 7.92 0.50 1.63
N VAL A 68 8.56 1.43 0.90
CA VAL A 68 8.60 2.85 1.31
C VAL A 68 7.19 3.44 1.33
N LEU A 69 6.42 3.23 0.26
CA LEU A 69 5.04 3.72 0.17
C LEU A 69 4.17 3.19 1.33
N LEU A 70 4.26 1.90 1.63
CA LEU A 70 3.43 1.29 2.67
C LEU A 70 3.80 1.77 4.07
N ASN A 71 5.09 1.97 4.36
CA ASN A 71 5.57 2.52 5.63
C ASN A 71 5.16 3.99 5.79
N ALA A 72 5.12 4.76 4.70
CA ALA A 72 4.60 6.13 4.70
C ALA A 72 3.06 6.20 4.76
N GLY A 73 2.35 5.07 4.94
CA GLY A 73 0.89 5.04 5.01
C GLY A 73 0.16 5.14 3.67
N VAL A 74 0.89 5.18 2.55
CA VAL A 74 0.29 5.25 1.21
C VAL A 74 -0.35 3.91 0.86
N ARG A 75 -1.58 3.94 0.33
CA ARG A 75 -2.38 2.77 -0.06
C ARG A 75 -2.97 2.92 -1.46
N PHE A 76 -3.54 1.83 -1.97
CA PHE A 76 -4.04 1.68 -3.34
C PHE A 76 -5.55 1.39 -3.32
N HIS A 77 -6.33 2.36 -2.87
CA HIS A 77 -7.79 2.29 -2.92
C HIS A 77 -8.31 2.84 -4.24
N LYS A 78 -9.39 2.27 -4.76
CA LYS A 78 -10.13 2.90 -5.86
C LYS A 78 -10.93 4.08 -5.30
N SER A 79 -11.01 5.17 -6.06
CA SER A 79 -12.02 6.20 -5.85
C SER A 79 -13.30 5.81 -6.60
N CYS A 80 -14.41 6.51 -6.35
CA CYS A 80 -15.68 6.27 -7.04
C CYS A 80 -15.56 6.38 -8.57
N CYS A 81 -14.59 7.17 -9.07
CA CYS A 81 -14.42 7.46 -10.50
C CYS A 81 -13.05 7.04 -11.06
N GLY A 82 -12.22 6.28 -10.32
CA GLY A 82 -10.86 5.98 -10.79
C GLY A 82 -9.99 5.05 -9.96
N GLY A 83 -8.75 4.89 -10.43
CA GLY A 83 -7.68 4.17 -9.74
C GLY A 83 -7.10 4.94 -8.54
N PRO A 84 -5.99 4.47 -7.95
CA PRO A 84 -5.42 5.05 -6.73
C PRO A 84 -4.68 6.38 -6.94
N GLY A 85 -4.80 6.98 -8.14
CA GLY A 85 -3.95 8.08 -8.59
C GLY A 85 -2.52 7.65 -8.87
N TYR A 86 -1.62 8.63 -9.00
CA TYR A 86 -0.21 8.41 -9.23
C TYR A 86 0.45 7.70 -8.03
N ARG A 87 1.33 6.74 -8.32
CA ARG A 87 2.20 6.08 -7.32
C ARG A 87 3.58 5.88 -7.94
N PRO A 88 4.66 6.29 -7.25
CA PRO A 88 6.03 6.03 -7.67
C PRO A 88 6.24 4.55 -7.96
N ARG A 89 6.93 4.26 -9.07
CA ARG A 89 7.28 2.90 -9.47
C ARG A 89 8.76 2.62 -9.22
N THR A 90 9.56 3.66 -9.08
CA THR A 90 11.01 3.59 -8.91
C THR A 90 11.47 4.23 -7.61
N LEU A 91 12.65 3.82 -7.12
CA LEU A 91 13.27 4.46 -5.96
C LEU A 91 13.74 5.88 -6.26
N PHE A 92 14.01 6.20 -7.53
CA PHE A 92 14.35 7.56 -7.96
C PHE A 92 13.19 8.52 -7.70
N GLU A 93 12.00 8.20 -8.20
CA GLU A 93 10.78 9.00 -7.98
C GLU A 93 10.45 9.17 -6.49
N VAL A 94 10.70 8.11 -5.69
CA VAL A 94 10.54 8.15 -4.23
C VAL A 94 11.53 9.13 -3.59
N ARG A 95 12.81 9.05 -3.96
CA ARG A 95 13.86 9.95 -3.42
C ARG A 95 13.60 11.41 -3.79
N GLU A 96 13.20 11.65 -5.03
CA GLU A 96 12.84 12.97 -5.53
C GLU A 96 11.72 13.59 -4.69
N ARG A 97 10.63 12.84 -4.48
CA ARG A 97 9.48 13.26 -3.66
C ARG A 97 9.81 13.43 -2.18
N MET A 98 10.64 12.55 -1.61
CA MET A 98 11.08 12.71 -0.22
C MET A 98 11.97 13.94 -0.05
N THR A 99 12.87 14.20 -1.00
CA THR A 99 13.70 15.43 -0.98
C THR A 99 12.85 16.68 -1.07
N TYR A 100 11.86 16.70 -1.97
CA TYR A 100 10.91 17.79 -2.04
C TYR A 100 10.13 17.94 -0.73
N ALA A 101 9.74 16.82 -0.11
CA ALA A 101 8.96 16.85 1.10
C ALA A 101 9.69 17.54 2.27
N GLU A 102 10.97 17.20 2.43
CA GLU A 102 11.86 17.82 3.41
C GLU A 102 11.99 19.32 3.17
N ARG A 103 12.27 19.73 1.92
CA ARG A 103 12.44 21.14 1.56
C ARG A 103 11.17 21.97 1.78
N ALA A 104 10.01 21.38 1.49
CA ALA A 104 8.72 22.04 1.62
C ALA A 104 8.06 21.89 3.00
N GLY A 105 8.68 21.14 3.93
CA GLY A 105 8.09 20.84 5.24
C GLY A 105 6.77 20.05 5.14
N MET A 106 6.57 19.28 4.07
CA MET A 106 5.31 18.55 3.85
C MET A 106 5.40 17.10 4.34
N PRO A 107 4.28 16.46 4.74
CA PRO A 107 4.27 15.05 5.08
C PRO A 107 4.65 14.15 3.88
N TYR A 108 5.52 13.17 4.11
CA TYR A 108 5.93 12.20 3.07
C TYR A 108 4.75 11.48 2.41
N ALA A 109 3.73 11.11 3.19
CA ALA A 109 2.53 10.46 2.68
C ALA A 109 1.85 11.28 1.58
N LYS A 110 1.89 12.61 1.69
CA LYS A 110 1.36 13.54 0.69
C LYS A 110 2.32 13.65 -0.50
N ALA A 111 3.60 13.90 -0.25
CA ALA A 111 4.62 14.07 -1.29
C ALA A 111 4.74 12.86 -2.22
N LEU A 112 4.72 11.65 -1.65
CA LEU A 112 4.82 10.38 -2.38
C LEU A 112 3.64 10.10 -3.30
N THR A 113 2.59 10.92 -3.25
CA THR A 113 1.40 10.78 -4.10
C THR A 113 1.30 11.88 -5.17
N LEU A 114 2.20 12.85 -5.16
CA LEU A 114 2.24 13.91 -6.16
C LEU A 114 2.68 13.35 -7.52
N PRO A 115 1.91 13.60 -8.60
CA PRO A 115 2.32 13.23 -9.95
C PRO A 115 3.64 13.87 -10.35
N GLU A 116 3.84 15.12 -9.97
CA GLU A 116 5.02 15.94 -10.28
C GLU A 116 5.49 16.66 -9.02
N VAL A 117 6.80 16.89 -8.91
CA VAL A 117 7.39 17.73 -7.87
C VAL A 117 8.14 18.90 -8.51
N PRO A 118 8.03 20.12 -7.94
CA PRO A 118 8.78 21.29 -8.39
C PRO A 118 10.30 21.16 -8.26
#